data_AF-A0A4Q7DEG6-F1
#
_entry.id   AF-A0A4Q7DEG6-F1
#
_cell.length_a   1.000
_cell.length_b   1.000
_cell.length_c   1.000
_cell.angle_alpha   90.00
_cell.angle_beta   90.00
_cell.angle_gamma   90.00
#
_symmetry.space_group_name_H-M   'P 1'
#
loop_
_entity.id
_entity.type
_entity.pdbx_description
1 polymer ?
#
loop_
_entity_poly.entity_id
_entity_poly.type
_entity_poly.pdbx_seq_one_letter_code
_entity_poly.pdbx_strand_id
1 'polypeptide(L)'
;NKEVGFVYDDIVDDWFSEAISIESYDSFVRSLVDGDMEKFEMYITSYIMQSGSYFDFNKNTPEQVFHVFILGLVVGLRGEYYIRSNQESGLGRFDVVMLPKQSGRAGILLEFKATDDPKKLKAKAKEGLKQVKDKQYLELFRQQGVKDVLAIGLAFCGKQMCLVSEKVLLEHE
;
A
#
# COMPACT_ATOMS: atom_id res chain seq x y z
N ASN A 1 16.16 19.53 3.40
CA ASN A 1 17.63 19.47 3.29
C ASN A 1 17.94 18.75 1.98
N LYS A 2 18.65 19.37 1.02
CA LYS A 2 18.79 18.81 -0.34
C LYS A 2 19.48 17.44 -0.34
N GLU A 3 20.47 17.24 0.53
CA GLU A 3 21.17 15.95 0.70
C GLU A 3 20.27 14.82 1.17
N VAL A 4 19.30 15.10 2.05
CA VAL A 4 18.33 14.09 2.49
C VAL A 4 17.46 13.65 1.30
N GLY A 5 17.02 14.58 0.46
CA GLY A 5 16.26 14.27 -0.75
C GLY A 5 17.04 13.37 -1.73
N PHE A 6 18.31 13.72 -2.01
CA PHE A 6 19.17 12.92 -2.89
C PHE A 6 19.37 11.48 -2.39
N VAL A 7 19.60 11.28 -1.09
CA VAL A 7 19.74 9.92 -0.52
C VAL A 7 18.45 9.12 -0.63
N TYR A 8 17.29 9.76 -0.47
CA TYR A 8 16.00 9.09 -0.68
C TYR A 8 15.77 8.74 -2.15
N ASP A 9 16.15 9.61 -3.08
CA ASP A 9 16.02 9.36 -4.51
C ASP A 9 16.90 8.16 -4.94
N ASP A 10 18.16 8.10 -4.48
CA ASP A 10 19.07 6.99 -4.79
C ASP A 10 18.56 5.64 -4.23
N ILE A 11 18.05 5.62 -2.99
CA ILE A 11 17.47 4.41 -2.38
C ILE A 11 16.23 3.93 -3.14
N VAL A 12 15.39 4.87 -3.58
CA VAL A 12 14.18 4.56 -4.34
C VAL A 12 14.52 4.05 -5.73
N ASP A 13 15.49 4.67 -6.41
CA ASP A 13 15.97 4.22 -7.71
C ASP A 13 16.62 2.82 -7.62
N ASP A 14 17.39 2.55 -6.56
CA ASP A 14 17.96 1.22 -6.28
C ASP A 14 16.88 0.16 -6.07
N TRP A 15 15.74 0.49 -5.46
CA TRP A 15 14.65 -0.46 -5.27
C TRP A 15 14.00 -0.91 -6.58
N PHE A 16 14.00 -0.06 -7.61
CA PHE A 16 13.21 -0.26 -8.83
C PHE A 16 14.04 -0.47 -10.10
N SER A 17 15.34 -0.20 -10.09
CA SER A 17 16.22 -0.28 -11.26
C SER A 17 16.55 -1.72 -11.71
N GLU A 18 16.64 -2.67 -10.78
CA GLU A 18 17.03 -4.06 -11.09
C GLU A 18 15.94 -5.12 -10.81
N ALA A 19 14.94 -4.79 -9.99
CA ALA A 19 14.03 -5.79 -9.40
C ALA A 19 12.72 -6.04 -10.18
N ILE A 20 12.37 -5.24 -11.20
CA ILE A 20 11.02 -5.23 -11.79
C ILE A 20 11.05 -5.23 -13.32
N SER A 21 10.64 -6.33 -13.94
CA SER A 21 10.32 -6.34 -15.37
C SER A 21 8.97 -5.66 -15.64
N ILE A 22 8.80 -5.06 -16.82
CA ILE A 22 7.55 -4.39 -17.23
C ILE A 22 6.34 -5.36 -17.15
N GLU A 23 6.51 -6.61 -17.60
CA GLU A 23 5.44 -7.63 -17.55
C GLU A 23 5.06 -8.01 -16.11
N SER A 24 6.05 -8.13 -15.22
CA SER A 24 5.80 -8.35 -13.79
C SER A 24 5.07 -7.16 -13.16
N TYR A 25 5.45 -5.94 -13.54
CA TYR A 25 4.82 -4.72 -13.03
C TYR A 25 3.36 -4.60 -13.46
N ASP A 26 3.06 -4.83 -14.75
CA ASP A 26 1.69 -4.81 -15.27
C ASP A 26 0.80 -5.83 -14.56
N SER A 27 1.35 -7.02 -14.30
CA SER A 27 0.65 -8.08 -13.58
C SER A 27 0.42 -7.72 -12.11
N PHE A 28 1.38 -7.05 -11.48
CA PHE A 28 1.25 -6.52 -10.12
C PHE A 28 0.13 -5.49 -10.03
N VAL A 29 0.11 -4.46 -10.88
CA VAL A 29 -0.92 -3.41 -10.80
C VAL A 29 -2.31 -3.96 -11.12
N ARG A 30 -2.42 -4.91 -12.06
CA ARG A 30 -3.70 -5.60 -12.34
C ARG A 30 -4.19 -6.42 -11.15
N SER A 31 -3.31 -7.13 -10.46
CA SER A 31 -3.72 -7.91 -9.27
C SER A 31 -4.36 -7.04 -8.19
N LEU A 32 -3.89 -5.80 -8.02
CA LEU A 32 -4.50 -4.84 -7.10
C LEU A 32 -5.89 -4.40 -7.58
N VAL A 33 -6.01 -4.01 -8.85
CA VAL A 33 -7.26 -3.48 -9.43
C VAL A 33 -8.35 -4.57 -9.50
N ASP A 34 -7.97 -5.80 -9.82
CA ASP A 34 -8.88 -6.94 -9.93
C ASP A 34 -9.25 -7.55 -8.56
N GLY A 35 -8.57 -7.14 -7.49
CA GLY A 35 -8.80 -7.69 -6.15
C GLY A 35 -8.15 -9.06 -5.91
N ASP A 36 -7.19 -9.47 -6.75
CA ASP A 36 -6.42 -10.71 -6.59
C ASP A 36 -5.31 -10.54 -5.55
N MET A 37 -5.71 -10.63 -4.29
CA MET A 37 -4.86 -10.31 -3.14
C MET A 37 -3.75 -11.33 -2.90
N GLU A 38 -3.93 -12.57 -3.33
CA GLU A 38 -2.88 -13.60 -3.28
C GLU A 38 -1.74 -13.23 -4.22
N LYS A 39 -2.05 -12.87 -5.48
CA LYS A 39 -1.03 -12.39 -6.42
C LYS A 39 -0.42 -11.07 -5.99
N PHE A 40 -1.23 -10.15 -5.48
CA PHE A 40 -0.74 -8.86 -5.02
C PHE A 40 0.28 -9.01 -3.88
N GLU A 41 -0.02 -9.84 -2.87
CA GLU A 41 0.89 -10.16 -1.77
C GLU A 41 2.16 -10.87 -2.27
N MET A 42 2.03 -11.81 -3.21
CA MET A 42 3.16 -12.49 -3.84
C MET A 42 4.10 -11.49 -4.54
N TYR A 43 3.57 -10.56 -5.33
CA TYR A 43 4.38 -9.58 -6.04
C TYR A 43 5.09 -8.62 -5.09
N ILE A 44 4.40 -8.08 -4.07
CA ILE A 44 5.05 -7.21 -3.08
C ILE A 44 6.17 -7.96 -2.36
N THR A 45 5.90 -9.19 -1.91
CA THR A 45 6.91 -10.02 -1.24
C THR A 45 8.11 -10.24 -2.15
N SER A 46 7.87 -10.56 -3.43
CA SER A 46 8.91 -10.75 -4.44
C SER A 46 9.74 -9.48 -4.63
N TYR A 47 9.09 -8.32 -4.75
CA TYR A 47 9.79 -7.03 -4.88
C TYR A 47 10.59 -6.70 -3.63
N ILE A 48 10.07 -6.86 -2.41
CA ILE A 48 10.82 -6.63 -1.16
C ILE A 48 12.02 -7.59 -1.02
N MET A 49 11.90 -8.81 -1.53
CA MET A 49 12.99 -9.78 -1.50
C MET A 49 14.11 -9.43 -2.48
N GLN A 50 13.74 -8.98 -3.69
CA GLN A 50 14.66 -8.62 -4.77
C GLN A 50 15.22 -7.19 -4.63
N SER A 51 14.48 -6.29 -4.01
CA SER A 51 14.86 -4.91 -3.74
C SER A 51 15.38 -4.73 -2.32
N GLY A 52 16.19 -3.70 -2.11
CA GLY A 52 16.69 -3.30 -0.80
C GLY A 52 17.69 -4.29 -0.20
N SER A 53 18.79 -3.76 0.33
CA SER A 53 19.69 -4.50 1.18
C SER A 53 19.00 -4.92 2.49
N TYR A 54 19.63 -5.78 3.29
CA TYR A 54 19.16 -6.04 4.66
C TYR A 54 19.10 -4.76 5.51
N PHE A 55 19.86 -3.71 5.15
CA PHE A 55 19.82 -2.43 5.85
C PHE A 55 18.51 -1.67 5.60
N ASP A 56 17.94 -1.79 4.40
CA ASP A 56 16.71 -1.09 4.01
C ASP A 56 15.46 -1.75 4.58
N PHE A 57 15.46 -3.08 4.70
CA PHE A 57 14.34 -3.87 5.21
C PHE A 57 14.76 -4.83 6.33
N ASN A 58 14.98 -4.29 7.53
CA ASN A 58 15.20 -5.04 8.76
C ASN A 58 13.98 -5.00 9.72
N LYS A 59 14.02 -5.76 10.81
CA LYS A 59 12.92 -5.87 11.79
C LYS A 59 12.52 -4.54 12.46
N ASN A 60 13.40 -3.54 12.46
CA ASN A 60 13.14 -2.21 13.04
C ASN A 60 12.78 -1.17 11.97
N THR A 61 12.58 -1.60 10.72
CA THR A 61 12.22 -0.69 9.62
C THR A 61 10.87 -0.04 9.94
N PRO A 62 10.79 1.30 9.91
CA PRO A 62 9.58 2.00 10.28
C PRO A 62 8.52 1.92 9.17
N GLU A 63 7.25 2.08 9.55
CA GLU A 63 6.09 2.03 8.64
C GLU A 63 6.26 2.96 7.42
N GLN A 64 6.88 4.13 7.61
CA GLN A 64 7.08 5.13 6.57
C GLN A 64 7.95 4.63 5.40
N VAL A 65 8.90 3.72 5.65
CA VAL A 65 9.76 3.17 4.57
C VAL A 65 8.94 2.26 3.67
N PHE A 66 8.16 1.34 4.25
CA PHE A 66 7.25 0.49 3.48
C PHE A 66 6.15 1.30 2.78
N HIS A 67 5.67 2.37 3.41
CA HIS A 67 4.74 3.30 2.79
C HIS A 67 5.31 3.89 1.50
N VAL A 68 6.54 4.46 1.54
CA VAL A 68 7.17 5.06 0.36
C VAL A 68 7.41 4.01 -0.73
N PHE A 69 7.88 2.82 -0.34
CA PHE A 69 8.09 1.70 -1.26
C PHE A 69 6.80 1.31 -2.00
N ILE A 70 5.70 1.05 -1.26
CA ILE A 70 4.42 0.67 -1.88
C ILE A 70 3.83 1.83 -2.68
N LEU A 71 3.96 3.08 -2.22
CA LEU A 71 3.51 4.26 -2.96
C LEU A 71 4.23 4.37 -4.31
N GLY A 72 5.54 4.14 -4.35
CA GLY A 72 6.34 4.08 -5.57
C GLY A 72 5.84 3.00 -6.53
N LEU A 73 5.52 1.81 -6.01
CA LEU A 73 4.96 0.72 -6.80
C LEU A 73 3.58 1.06 -7.40
N VAL A 74 2.67 1.68 -6.65
CA VAL A 74 1.30 1.93 -7.13
C VAL A 74 1.16 3.23 -7.95
N VAL A 75 2.19 4.09 -8.02
CA VAL A 75 2.11 5.38 -8.73
C VAL A 75 1.82 5.24 -10.22
N GLY A 76 2.16 4.10 -10.84
CA GLY A 76 1.83 3.81 -12.23
C GLY A 76 0.32 3.80 -12.51
N LEU A 77 -0.50 3.53 -11.49
CA LEU A 77 -1.96 3.59 -11.58
C LEU A 77 -2.53 5.01 -11.60
N ARG A 78 -1.70 6.06 -11.57
CA ARG A 78 -2.15 7.47 -11.65
C ARG A 78 -2.96 7.78 -12.92
N GLY A 79 -2.84 6.97 -13.98
CA GLY A 79 -3.68 7.08 -15.17
C GLY A 79 -5.15 6.73 -14.90
N GLU A 80 -5.39 5.81 -13.96
CA GLU A 80 -6.69 5.19 -13.68
C GLU A 80 -7.28 5.64 -12.33
N TYR A 81 -6.43 6.08 -11.40
CA TYR A 81 -6.79 6.50 -10.05
C TYR A 81 -6.21 7.88 -9.71
N TYR A 82 -6.93 8.65 -8.89
CA TYR A 82 -6.35 9.73 -8.11
C TYR A 82 -5.74 9.14 -6.84
N ILE A 83 -4.41 9.13 -6.75
CA ILE A 83 -3.66 8.57 -5.63
C ILE A 83 -3.33 9.69 -4.64
N ARG A 84 -3.65 9.48 -3.36
CA ARG A 84 -3.35 10.39 -2.26
C ARG A 84 -2.67 9.62 -1.13
N SER A 85 -1.58 10.17 -0.60
CA SER A 85 -0.89 9.65 0.59
C SER A 85 -0.77 10.76 1.63
N ASN A 86 -0.75 10.40 2.92
CA ASN A 86 -0.76 11.36 4.03
C ASN A 86 0.36 11.04 5.04
N GLN A 87 1.59 11.49 4.77
CA GLN A 87 2.76 11.20 5.62
C GLN A 87 2.74 11.87 7.02
N GLU A 88 1.83 12.82 7.30
CA GLU A 88 2.09 13.87 8.31
C GLU A 88 1.26 13.87 9.62
N SER A 89 0.55 12.81 10.02
CA SER A 89 -0.08 12.86 11.36
C SER A 89 -0.32 11.51 12.01
N GLY A 90 0.42 11.21 13.08
CA GLY A 90 0.24 10.08 14.00
C GLY A 90 -1.06 10.13 14.84
N LEU A 91 -2.16 10.62 14.28
CA LEU A 91 -3.47 10.78 14.96
C LEU A 91 -4.65 10.27 14.11
N GLY A 92 -4.42 9.29 13.24
CA GLY A 92 -5.50 8.58 12.53
C GLY A 92 -5.77 9.11 11.12
N ARG A 93 -4.85 8.84 10.18
CA ARG A 93 -5.05 9.03 8.73
C ARG A 93 -4.72 7.73 8.01
N PHE A 94 -5.34 7.50 6.85
CA PHE A 94 -4.96 6.40 5.96
C PHE A 94 -3.57 6.65 5.38
N ASP A 95 -2.88 5.57 5.03
CA ASP A 95 -1.63 5.68 4.33
C ASP A 95 -1.81 6.02 2.85
N VAL A 96 -2.63 5.25 2.12
CA VAL A 96 -2.88 5.49 0.70
C VAL A 96 -4.36 5.35 0.36
N VAL A 97 -4.92 6.38 -0.28
CA VAL A 97 -6.24 6.37 -0.93
C VAL A 97 -6.07 6.40 -2.43
N MET A 98 -6.82 5.55 -3.13
CA MET A 98 -6.93 5.56 -4.58
C MET A 98 -8.39 5.70 -4.97
N LEU A 99 -8.76 6.89 -5.46
CA LEU A 99 -10.09 7.17 -5.99
C LEU A 99 -10.13 6.85 -7.49
N PRO A 100 -11.04 6.00 -7.96
CA PRO A 100 -11.10 5.65 -9.37
C PRO A 100 -11.52 6.87 -10.20
N LYS A 101 -10.87 7.08 -11.35
CA LYS A 101 -11.25 8.13 -12.30
C LYS A 101 -12.46 7.73 -13.15
N GLN A 102 -12.66 6.43 -13.34
CA GLN A 102 -13.78 5.86 -14.10
C GLN A 102 -14.83 5.32 -13.13
N SER A 103 -16.09 5.62 -13.42
CA SER A 103 -17.23 5.07 -12.68
C SER A 103 -17.27 3.55 -12.77
N GLY A 104 -17.74 2.89 -11.70
CA GLY A 104 -17.93 1.43 -11.68
C GLY A 104 -16.70 0.63 -11.27
N ARG A 105 -15.56 1.28 -11.02
CA ARG A 105 -14.40 0.68 -10.37
C ARG A 105 -14.45 0.88 -8.87
N ALA A 106 -13.87 -0.07 -8.13
CA ALA A 106 -13.72 0.04 -6.68
C ALA A 106 -12.71 1.14 -6.32
N GLY A 107 -12.96 1.84 -5.21
CA GLY A 107 -11.93 2.58 -4.50
C GLY A 107 -10.94 1.63 -3.82
N ILE A 108 -9.72 2.08 -3.54
CA ILE A 108 -8.73 1.28 -2.82
C ILE A 108 -8.20 2.10 -1.64
N LEU A 109 -8.08 1.44 -0.49
CA LEU A 109 -7.58 2.02 0.75
C LEU A 109 -6.52 1.10 1.34
N LEU A 110 -5.29 1.61 1.49
CA LEU A 110 -4.16 0.88 2.08
C LEU A 110 -3.80 1.50 3.43
N GLU A 111 -3.48 0.63 4.39
CA GLU A 111 -2.90 0.98 5.68
C GLU A 111 -1.74 0.03 6.00
N PHE A 112 -0.64 0.60 6.44
CA PHE A 112 0.61 -0.08 6.72
C PHE A 112 0.84 -0.18 8.22
N LYS A 113 1.40 -1.30 8.64
CA LYS A 113 1.88 -1.54 10.00
C LYS A 113 3.27 -2.14 9.98
N ALA A 114 4.07 -1.87 10.99
CA ALA A 114 5.38 -2.51 11.17
C ALA A 114 5.46 -3.22 12.52
N THR A 115 6.26 -4.27 12.59
CA THR A 115 6.55 -5.03 13.80
C THR A 115 7.96 -5.60 13.73
N ASP A 116 8.58 -5.76 14.90
CA ASP A 116 9.87 -6.43 15.07
C ASP A 116 9.73 -7.95 15.31
N ASP A 117 8.49 -8.42 15.46
CA ASP A 117 8.13 -9.82 15.70
C ASP A 117 7.27 -10.37 14.54
N PRO A 118 7.80 -11.31 13.72
CA PRO A 118 7.07 -11.94 12.63
C PRO A 118 5.77 -12.62 13.08
N LYS A 119 5.68 -13.10 14.33
CA LYS A 119 4.47 -13.74 14.86
C LYS A 119 3.29 -12.77 14.98
N LYS A 120 3.57 -11.47 15.02
CA LYS A 120 2.55 -10.41 15.13
C LYS A 120 2.06 -9.91 13.77
N LEU A 121 2.68 -10.29 12.65
CA LEU A 121 2.34 -9.80 11.30
C LEU A 121 0.84 -9.86 11.01
N LYS A 122 0.22 -11.03 11.17
CA LYS A 122 -1.21 -11.22 10.91
C LYS A 122 -2.10 -10.38 11.84
N ALA A 123 -1.71 -10.22 13.11
CA ALA A 123 -2.46 -9.39 14.06
C ALA A 123 -2.35 -7.91 13.68
N LYS A 124 -1.16 -7.44 13.26
CA LYS A 124 -0.91 -6.08 12.80
C LYS A 124 -1.64 -5.76 11.49
N ALA A 125 -1.66 -6.67 10.53
CA ALA A 125 -2.40 -6.49 9.28
C ALA A 125 -3.91 -6.30 9.57
N LYS A 126 -4.46 -7.09 10.50
CA LYS A 126 -5.86 -6.93 10.97
C LYS A 126 -6.11 -5.63 11.72
N GLU A 127 -5.14 -5.15 12.50
CA GLU A 127 -5.19 -3.85 13.16
C GLU A 127 -5.31 -2.74 12.11
N GLY A 128 -4.47 -2.76 11.07
CA GLY A 128 -4.55 -1.83 9.93
C GLY A 128 -5.89 -1.92 9.21
N LEU A 129 -6.37 -3.13 8.89
CA LEU A 129 -7.67 -3.33 8.24
C LEU A 129 -8.85 -2.79 9.09
N LYS A 130 -8.75 -2.85 10.42
CA LYS A 130 -9.75 -2.25 11.31
C LYS A 130 -9.70 -0.72 11.26
N GLN A 131 -8.51 -0.14 11.15
CA GLN A 131 -8.31 1.31 11.10
C GLN A 131 -8.84 1.91 9.78
N VAL A 132 -8.63 1.26 8.63
CA VAL A 132 -9.16 1.72 7.33
C VAL A 132 -10.69 1.70 7.24
N LYS A 133 -11.34 0.92 8.10
CA LYS A 133 -12.81 0.88 8.20
C LYS A 133 -13.40 2.02 9.03
N ASP A 134 -12.59 2.98 9.47
CA ASP A 134 -13.10 4.21 10.05
C ASP A 134 -14.09 4.89 9.07
N LYS A 135 -15.24 5.32 9.59
CA LYS A 135 -16.34 5.90 8.81
C LYS A 135 -15.90 7.14 8.04
N GLN A 136 -14.89 7.87 8.52
CA GLN A 136 -14.40 9.08 7.87
C GLN A 136 -13.79 8.84 6.49
N TYR A 137 -13.13 7.69 6.26
CA TYR A 137 -12.50 7.41 4.97
C TYR A 137 -13.48 6.92 3.93
N LEU A 138 -14.41 6.07 4.35
CA LEU A 138 -15.48 5.58 3.48
C LEU A 138 -16.36 6.73 2.97
N GLU A 139 -16.49 7.80 3.75
CA GLU A 139 -17.24 8.99 3.36
C GLU A 139 -16.60 9.74 2.16
N LEU A 140 -15.26 9.79 2.09
CA LEU A 140 -14.56 10.36 0.93
C LEU A 140 -14.95 9.62 -0.36
N PHE A 141 -15.05 8.30 -0.31
CA PHE A 141 -15.46 7.47 -1.45
C PHE A 141 -16.94 7.69 -1.80
N ARG A 142 -17.83 7.77 -0.80
CA ARG A 142 -19.26 8.07 -1.01
C ARG A 142 -19.47 9.39 -1.73
N GLN A 143 -18.80 10.45 -1.29
CA GLN A 143 -18.89 11.78 -1.90
C GLN A 143 -18.42 11.82 -3.35
N GLN A 144 -17.57 10.87 -3.76
CA GLN A 144 -17.09 10.73 -5.13
C GLN A 144 -17.91 9.71 -5.95
N GLY A 145 -19.05 9.23 -5.42
CA GLY A 145 -19.93 8.29 -6.12
C GLY A 145 -19.35 6.87 -6.27
N VAL A 146 -18.36 6.51 -5.46
CA VAL A 146 -17.78 5.17 -5.44
C VAL A 146 -18.72 4.23 -4.67
N LYS A 147 -18.97 3.04 -5.22
CA LYS A 147 -19.94 2.07 -4.68
C LYS A 147 -19.32 1.03 -3.75
N ASP A 148 -18.04 0.76 -3.94
CA ASP A 148 -17.32 -0.25 -3.18
C ASP A 148 -15.85 0.12 -3.03
N VAL A 149 -15.27 -0.29 -1.90
CA VAL A 149 -13.88 0.00 -1.54
C VAL A 149 -13.20 -1.31 -1.19
N LEU A 150 -12.06 -1.58 -1.82
CA LEU A 150 -11.12 -2.60 -1.41
C LEU A 150 -10.24 -2.03 -0.29
N ALA A 151 -10.53 -2.42 0.94
CA ALA A 151 -9.79 -2.02 2.13
C ALA A 151 -8.70 -3.05 2.42
N ILE A 152 -7.46 -2.61 2.62
CA ILE A 152 -6.30 -3.49 2.77
C ILE A 152 -5.46 -3.03 3.97
N GLY A 153 -5.21 -3.95 4.89
CA GLY A 153 -4.22 -3.80 5.94
C GLY A 153 -2.99 -4.64 5.63
N LEU A 154 -1.83 -3.99 5.56
CA LEU A 154 -0.53 -4.62 5.36
C LEU A 154 0.29 -4.52 6.63
N ALA A 155 1.02 -5.57 6.97
CA ALA A 155 2.01 -5.54 8.04
C ALA A 155 3.36 -6.07 7.55
N PHE A 156 4.43 -5.44 8.02
CA PHE A 156 5.80 -5.76 7.63
C PHE A 156 6.68 -6.07 8.86
N CYS A 157 7.65 -6.96 8.66
CA CYS A 157 8.71 -7.30 9.61
C CYS A 157 9.98 -7.60 8.82
N GLY A 158 10.81 -6.56 8.63
CA GLY A 158 11.89 -6.61 7.65
C GLY A 158 11.35 -6.98 6.27
N LYS A 159 11.91 -8.04 5.66
CA LYS A 159 11.47 -8.54 4.36
C LYS A 159 10.21 -9.42 4.38
N GLN A 160 9.68 -9.76 5.55
CA GLN A 160 8.45 -10.54 5.67
C GLN A 160 7.24 -9.62 5.72
N MET A 161 6.13 -10.05 5.13
CA MET A 161 4.87 -9.32 5.21
C MET A 161 3.67 -10.23 5.40
N CYS A 162 2.55 -9.63 5.78
CA CYS A 162 1.23 -10.24 5.72
C CYS A 162 0.21 -9.19 5.27
N LEU A 163 -0.70 -9.59 4.41
CA LEU A 163 -1.83 -8.79 3.97
C LEU A 163 -3.16 -9.41 4.43
N VAL A 164 -4.10 -8.55 4.82
CA VAL A 164 -5.52 -8.90 4.93
C VAL A 164 -6.35 -7.82 4.24
N SER A 165 -7.43 -8.22 3.62
CA SER A 165 -8.29 -7.30 2.88
C SER A 165 -9.76 -7.60 3.08
N GLU A 166 -10.59 -6.61 2.76
CA GLU A 166 -12.03 -6.76 2.71
C GLU A 166 -12.63 -5.83 1.66
N LYS A 167 -13.63 -6.33 0.94
CA LYS A 167 -14.47 -5.51 0.07
C LYS A 167 -15.61 -4.90 0.88
N VAL A 168 -15.62 -3.58 0.99
CA VAL A 168 -16.64 -2.81 1.71
C VAL A 168 -17.61 -2.23 0.69
N LEU A 169 -18.90 -2.56 0.81
CA LEU A 169 -19.95 -1.93 0.02
C LEU A 169 -20.36 -0.61 0.68
N LEU A 170 -20.44 0.44 -0.13
CA LEU A 170 -20.94 1.74 0.28
C LEU A 170 -22.40 1.82 -0.14
N GLU A 171 -23.31 1.57 0.80
CA GLU A 171 -24.73 1.82 0.59
C GLU A 171 -24.93 3.33 0.35
N HIS A 172 -25.73 3.65 -0.67
CA HIS A 172 -26.25 4.99 -0.86
C HIS A 172 -27.52 5.08 0.00
N GLU A 173 -27.52 5.97 1.01
CA GLU A 173 -28.76 6.41 1.66
C GLU A 173 -29.65 7.16 0.67
#